data_AF-A0AA42NIW8-F1
#
_entry.id   AF-A0AA42NIW8-F1
#
_cell.length_a   1.000
_cell.length_b   1.000
_cell.length_c   1.000
_cell.angle_alpha   90.00
_cell.angle_beta   90.00
_cell.angle_gamma   90.00
#
_symmetry.space_group_name_H-M   'P 1'
#
loop_
_entity.id
_entity.type
_entity.pdbx_description
1 polymer ?
#
loop_
_entity_poly.entity_id
_entity_poly.type
_entity_poly.pdbx_seq_one_letter_code
_entity_poly.pdbx_strand_id
1 'polypeptide(L)'
;MRTTLIALSLGTLAALSGCAVKKDFYAMGGSRADGTVDMAYDFQQFEQPIINHQQAQAVAKTKCAVWGYSGAEPFGGQTTKCSRVDGWGNCVAGQVVIQYQCLGEGTNNSSSYTLTPAKTSVIPSDTSSIEPTKEQWKQQQLQNLMQDSSLGYEEYMKRRAAILAQ
;
A
#
# COMPACT_ATOMS: atom_id res chain seq x y z
N MET A 1 49.17 14.07 -47.58
CA MET A 1 49.17 12.92 -46.63
C MET A 1 48.79 13.31 -45.19
N ARG A 2 49.04 14.56 -44.72
CA ARG A 2 48.60 15.00 -43.37
C ARG A 2 47.11 15.31 -43.24
N THR A 3 46.46 15.78 -44.30
CA THR A 3 45.03 16.15 -44.31
C THR A 3 44.09 14.96 -44.42
N THR A 4 44.56 13.83 -44.98
CA THR A 4 43.79 12.57 -45.05
C THR A 4 43.73 11.84 -43.70
N LEU A 5 44.70 12.07 -42.81
CA LEU A 5 44.68 11.53 -41.45
C LEU A 5 43.66 12.25 -40.55
N ILE A 6 43.41 13.54 -40.78
CA ILE A 6 42.42 14.34 -40.03
C ILE A 6 40.98 13.98 -40.45
N ALA A 7 40.77 13.62 -41.72
CA ALA A 7 39.47 13.16 -42.21
C ALA A 7 39.09 11.77 -41.67
N LEU A 8 40.07 10.90 -41.39
CA LEU A 8 39.82 9.56 -40.85
C LEU A 8 39.53 9.58 -39.33
N SER A 9 40.04 10.58 -38.59
CA SER A 9 39.80 10.73 -37.14
C SER A 9 38.45 11.36 -36.79
N LEU A 10 37.77 12.00 -37.75
CA LEU A 10 36.47 12.66 -37.53
C LEU A 10 35.27 11.72 -37.71
N GLY A 11 35.47 10.53 -38.29
CA GLY A 11 34.40 9.55 -38.55
C GLY A 11 34.08 8.60 -37.40
N THR A 12 34.98 8.48 -36.41
CA THR A 12 34.87 7.49 -35.32
C THR A 12 34.13 8.00 -34.07
N LEU A 13 33.71 9.26 -34.02
CA LEU A 13 33.12 9.87 -32.82
C LEU A 13 31.59 9.68 -32.68
N ALA A 14 30.93 8.95 -33.60
CA ALA A 14 29.49 9.10 -33.80
C ALA A 14 28.56 7.99 -33.25
N ALA A 15 28.96 7.11 -32.32
CA ALA A 15 28.09 5.97 -31.95
C ALA A 15 28.07 5.53 -30.47
N LEU A 16 28.14 6.46 -29.52
CA LEU A 16 27.79 6.16 -28.10
C LEU A 16 26.35 6.61 -27.77
N SER A 17 25.39 6.36 -28.68
CA SER A 17 23.98 6.59 -28.39
C SER A 17 23.50 5.55 -27.38
N GLY A 18 23.16 5.99 -26.15
CA GLY A 18 22.48 5.14 -25.18
C GLY A 18 21.13 4.67 -25.72
N CYS A 19 20.78 3.41 -25.48
CA CYS A 19 19.49 2.87 -25.92
C CYS A 19 18.38 3.42 -25.03
N ALA A 20 17.45 4.18 -25.61
CA ALA A 20 16.25 4.61 -24.92
C ALA A 20 15.26 3.43 -24.82
N VAL A 21 15.03 2.92 -23.62
CA VAL A 21 14.19 1.72 -23.39
C VAL A 21 13.03 2.11 -22.49
N LYS A 22 11.80 1.78 -22.90
CA LYS A 22 10.63 1.97 -22.05
C LYS A 22 10.67 0.97 -20.91
N LYS A 23 10.57 1.46 -19.67
CA LYS A 23 10.49 0.62 -18.48
C LYS A 23 9.18 0.88 -17.76
N ASP A 24 8.42 -0.18 -17.57
CA ASP A 24 7.19 -0.16 -16.79
C ASP A 24 7.53 -0.38 -15.31
N PHE A 25 6.81 0.33 -14.44
CA PHE A 25 6.92 0.07 -13.01
C PHE A 25 6.16 -1.20 -12.64
N TYR A 26 6.70 -1.93 -11.68
CA TYR A 26 6.06 -3.05 -11.04
C TYR A 26 6.06 -2.88 -9.51
N ALA A 27 5.05 -3.44 -8.85
CA ALA A 27 4.99 -3.43 -7.41
C ALA A 27 5.90 -4.52 -6.85
N MET A 28 6.91 -4.14 -6.07
CA MET A 28 7.78 -5.08 -5.38
C MET A 28 7.17 -5.63 -4.09
N GLY A 29 6.30 -4.84 -3.47
CA GLY A 29 5.75 -5.14 -2.17
C GLY A 29 5.06 -3.93 -1.57
N GLY A 30 4.87 -3.98 -0.26
CA GLY A 30 4.23 -2.93 0.51
C GLY A 30 3.76 -3.46 1.87
N SER A 31 3.40 -2.55 2.76
CA SER A 31 2.85 -2.87 4.07
C SER A 31 1.43 -2.34 4.15
N ARG A 32 0.46 -3.26 4.31
CA ARG A 32 -0.94 -2.88 4.57
C ARG A 32 -1.07 -2.14 5.91
N ALA A 33 -0.28 -2.52 6.91
CA ALA A 33 -0.32 -1.90 8.24
C ALA A 33 0.17 -0.45 8.19
N ASP A 34 1.21 -0.18 7.40
CA ASP A 34 1.77 1.17 7.22
C ASP A 34 1.11 1.94 6.07
N GLY A 35 0.24 1.29 5.29
CA GLY A 35 -0.43 1.88 4.14
C GLY A 35 0.52 2.26 3.02
N THR A 36 1.56 1.46 2.75
CA THR A 36 2.60 1.79 1.76
C THR A 36 2.76 0.73 0.70
N VAL A 37 3.14 1.13 -0.51
CA VAL A 37 3.43 0.26 -1.66
C VAL A 37 4.74 0.69 -2.30
N ASP A 38 5.63 -0.27 -2.53
CA ASP A 38 6.92 -0.05 -3.17
C ASP A 38 6.82 -0.35 -4.66
N MET A 39 7.00 0.68 -5.48
CA MET A 39 7.01 0.58 -6.94
C MET A 39 8.44 0.66 -7.44
N ALA A 40 8.84 -0.22 -8.35
CA ALA A 40 10.19 -0.22 -8.87
C ALA A 40 10.28 -0.43 -10.38
N TYR A 41 11.41 -0.02 -10.93
CA TYR A 41 11.86 -0.38 -12.27
C TYR A 41 13.35 -0.64 -12.27
N ASP A 42 13.80 -1.46 -13.22
CA ASP A 42 15.21 -1.83 -13.36
C ASP A 42 15.87 -1.06 -14.49
N PHE A 43 17.14 -0.72 -14.30
CA PHE A 43 17.99 -0.15 -15.34
C PHE A 43 19.28 -0.96 -15.48
N GLN A 44 19.84 -0.96 -16.68
CA GLN A 44 21.11 -1.60 -16.99
C GLN A 44 22.11 -0.58 -17.54
N GLN A 45 23.35 -1.04 -17.71
CA GLN A 45 24.44 -0.21 -18.17
C GLN A 45 24.15 0.28 -19.59
N PHE A 46 24.29 1.59 -19.80
CA PHE A 46 24.01 2.29 -21.08
C PHE A 46 22.53 2.37 -21.49
N GLU A 47 21.60 1.95 -20.64
CA GLU A 47 20.17 2.21 -20.85
C GLU A 47 19.79 3.62 -20.42
N GLN A 48 18.94 4.26 -21.21
CA GLN A 48 18.23 5.48 -20.83
C GLN A 48 16.76 5.11 -20.61
N PRO A 49 16.35 4.79 -19.36
CA PRO A 49 15.00 4.34 -19.09
C PRO A 49 13.99 5.47 -19.30
N ILE A 50 13.06 5.28 -20.23
CA ILE A 50 11.89 6.15 -20.38
C ILE A 50 10.80 5.57 -19.47
N ILE A 51 10.48 6.31 -18.41
CA ILE A 51 9.54 5.87 -17.38
C ILE A 51 8.22 6.63 -17.46
N ASN A 52 7.13 5.98 -17.05
CA ASN A 52 5.80 6.58 -16.98
C ASN A 52 5.31 6.61 -15.52
N HIS A 53 5.40 7.79 -14.89
CA HIS A 53 4.94 7.98 -13.51
C HIS A 53 3.43 7.78 -13.33
N GLN A 54 2.63 8.07 -14.36
CA GLN A 54 1.19 7.84 -14.32
C GLN A 54 0.86 6.34 -14.30
N GLN A 55 1.63 5.53 -15.04
CA GLN A 55 1.54 4.07 -14.98
C GLN A 55 1.91 3.56 -13.58
N ALA A 56 2.97 4.08 -12.98
CA ALA A 56 3.37 3.74 -11.61
C ALA A 56 2.26 4.04 -10.60
N GLN A 57 1.68 5.24 -10.67
CA GLN A 57 0.59 5.66 -9.79
C GLN A 57 -0.65 4.78 -9.97
N ALA A 58 -1.02 4.43 -11.21
CA ALA A 58 -2.16 3.57 -11.48
C ALA A 58 -1.98 2.16 -10.90
N VAL A 59 -0.77 1.59 -11.02
CA VAL A 59 -0.45 0.29 -10.42
C VAL A 59 -0.47 0.38 -8.89
N ALA A 60 0.14 1.41 -8.30
CA ALA A 60 0.12 1.64 -6.86
C ALA A 60 -1.31 1.79 -6.32
N LYS A 61 -2.15 2.60 -6.99
CA LYS A 61 -3.58 2.77 -6.66
C LYS A 61 -4.32 1.43 -6.69
N THR A 62 -4.05 0.61 -7.70
CA THR A 62 -4.67 -0.72 -7.82
C THR A 62 -4.29 -1.62 -6.64
N LYS A 63 -3.03 -1.59 -6.18
CA LYS A 63 -2.58 -2.33 -4.99
C LYS A 63 -3.22 -1.79 -3.70
N CYS A 64 -3.26 -0.47 -3.53
CA CYS A 64 -3.93 0.18 -2.41
C CYS A 64 -5.44 -0.14 -2.37
N ALA A 65 -6.10 -0.21 -3.51
CA ALA A 65 -7.52 -0.54 -3.62
C ALA A 65 -7.85 -1.95 -3.13
N VAL A 66 -6.93 -2.92 -3.27
CA VAL A 66 -7.10 -4.27 -2.69
C VAL A 66 -7.20 -4.22 -1.17
N TRP A 67 -6.63 -3.19 -0.52
CA TRP A 67 -6.72 -2.97 0.92
C TRP A 67 -7.83 -1.99 1.33
N GLY A 68 -8.64 -1.53 0.36
CA GLY A 68 -9.78 -0.64 0.58
C GLY A 68 -9.46 0.85 0.46
N TYR A 69 -8.22 1.24 0.15
CA TYR A 69 -7.86 2.65 -0.03
C TYR A 69 -8.34 3.18 -1.40
N SER A 70 -8.70 4.47 -1.47
CA SER A 70 -9.21 5.08 -2.70
C SER A 70 -8.14 5.71 -3.59
N GLY A 71 -6.93 5.92 -3.06
CA GLY A 71 -5.85 6.62 -3.76
C GLY A 71 -4.46 6.12 -3.40
N ALA A 72 -3.47 6.61 -4.13
CA ALA A 72 -2.05 6.40 -3.86
C ALA A 72 -1.25 7.62 -4.32
N GLU A 73 -0.31 8.09 -3.49
CA GLU A 73 0.58 9.21 -3.79
C GLU A 73 2.04 8.86 -3.49
N PRO A 74 3.00 9.30 -4.31
CA PRO A 74 4.42 9.03 -4.07
C PRO A 74 4.94 9.82 -2.86
N PHE A 75 5.77 9.18 -2.03
CA PHE A 75 6.43 9.82 -0.89
C PHE A 75 7.82 9.21 -0.66
N GLY A 76 8.61 9.82 0.24
CA GLY A 76 9.92 9.27 0.64
C GLY A 76 11.03 9.36 -0.43
N GLY A 77 10.73 9.92 -1.61
CA GLY A 77 11.68 10.06 -2.71
C GLY A 77 11.94 8.76 -3.45
N GLN A 78 13.08 8.69 -4.14
CA GLN A 78 13.51 7.50 -4.87
C GLN A 78 14.79 6.94 -4.25
N THR A 79 14.82 5.63 -4.04
CA THR A 79 16.00 4.90 -3.55
C THR A 79 16.54 4.02 -4.66
N THR A 80 17.85 4.07 -4.90
CA THR A 80 18.49 3.20 -5.91
C THR A 80 19.20 2.05 -5.23
N LYS A 81 18.73 0.83 -5.47
CA LYS A 81 19.39 -0.40 -5.04
C LYS A 81 20.32 -0.87 -6.15
N CYS A 82 21.63 -0.75 -5.91
CA CYS A 82 22.61 -1.16 -6.89
C CYS A 82 22.79 -2.68 -6.92
N SER A 83 22.74 -3.28 -8.11
CA SER A 83 23.03 -4.71 -8.29
C SER A 83 24.40 -4.94 -8.91
N ARG A 84 24.90 -4.01 -9.74
CA ARG A 84 26.26 -4.04 -10.29
C ARG A 84 26.91 -2.67 -10.26
N VAL A 85 28.14 -2.67 -9.77
CA VAL A 85 29.04 -1.51 -9.78
C VAL A 85 30.15 -1.72 -10.82
N ASP A 86 30.62 -0.63 -11.42
CA ASP A 86 31.79 -0.67 -12.29
C ASP A 86 33.12 -0.70 -11.49
N GLY A 87 34.24 -0.74 -12.19
CA GLY A 87 35.58 -0.71 -11.58
C GLY A 87 35.93 0.59 -10.84
N TRP A 88 35.10 1.64 -10.96
CA TRP A 88 35.26 2.93 -10.30
C TRP A 88 34.24 3.14 -9.16
N GLY A 89 33.37 2.15 -8.91
CA GLY A 89 32.36 2.19 -7.85
C GLY A 89 31.03 2.85 -8.26
N ASN A 90 30.80 3.19 -9.52
CA ASN A 90 29.53 3.74 -9.98
C ASN A 90 28.50 2.62 -10.17
N CYS A 91 27.24 2.90 -9.82
CA CYS A 91 26.17 1.96 -10.07
C CYS A 91 25.79 1.95 -11.55
N VAL A 92 26.11 0.85 -12.25
CA VAL A 92 25.85 0.70 -13.69
C VAL A 92 24.60 -0.12 -13.97
N ALA A 93 24.14 -0.92 -13.03
CA ALA A 93 22.87 -1.62 -13.13
C ALA A 93 22.24 -1.77 -11.74
N GLY A 94 20.93 -1.65 -11.69
CA GLY A 94 20.22 -1.67 -10.43
C GLY A 94 18.73 -1.46 -10.62
N GLN A 95 18.10 -1.20 -9.49
CA GLN A 95 16.68 -1.02 -9.38
C GLN A 95 16.41 0.31 -8.68
N VAL A 96 15.52 1.11 -9.23
CA VAL A 96 15.04 2.33 -8.59
C VAL A 96 13.69 2.02 -7.98
N VAL A 97 13.57 2.28 -6.68
CA VAL A 97 12.36 2.05 -5.88
C VAL A 97 11.79 3.41 -5.49
N ILE A 98 10.48 3.58 -5.71
CA ILE A 98 9.69 4.75 -5.35
C ILE A 98 8.57 4.27 -4.44
N GLN A 99 8.47 4.87 -3.27
CA GLN A 99 7.46 4.50 -2.30
C GLN A 99 6.17 5.31 -2.52
N TYR A 100 5.02 4.65 -2.37
CA TYR A 100 3.70 5.27 -2.47
C TYR A 100 2.93 5.06 -1.17
N GLN A 101 2.28 6.10 -0.68
CA GLN A 101 1.35 6.03 0.44
C GLN A 101 -0.06 5.88 -0.10
N CYS A 102 -0.79 4.91 0.43
CA CYS A 102 -2.20 4.72 0.15
C CYS A 102 -3.02 5.81 0.86
N LEU A 103 -4.00 6.37 0.15
CA LEU A 103 -4.84 7.47 0.61
C LEU A 103 -6.31 7.10 0.63
N GLY A 104 -7.08 7.80 1.46
CA GLY A 104 -8.51 7.58 1.66
C GLY A 104 -8.78 6.60 2.80
N GLU A 105 -10.04 6.52 3.23
CA GLU A 105 -10.43 5.55 4.25
C GLU A 105 -10.34 4.14 3.66
N GLY A 106 -9.24 3.45 3.96
CA GLY A 106 -9.22 2.00 3.88
C GLY A 106 -10.41 1.47 4.65
N THR A 107 -11.17 0.51 4.12
CA THR A 107 -12.26 -0.18 4.85
C THR A 107 -11.75 -1.02 6.03
N ASN A 108 -10.58 -0.69 6.57
CA ASN A 108 -10.17 -1.10 7.88
C ASN A 108 -10.98 -0.21 8.82
N ASN A 109 -11.91 -0.85 9.52
CA ASN A 109 -12.49 -0.36 10.76
C ASN A 109 -11.39 0.37 11.54
N SER A 110 -11.32 1.67 11.33
CA SER A 110 -10.33 2.51 11.96
C SER A 110 -10.88 2.59 13.35
N SER A 111 -10.35 1.74 14.23
CA SER A 111 -10.20 2.12 15.62
C SER A 111 -9.57 3.50 15.58
N SER A 112 -10.44 4.51 15.59
CA SER A 112 -10.12 5.85 15.94
C SER A 112 -9.63 5.74 17.38
N TYR A 113 -8.34 5.46 17.55
CA TYR A 113 -7.63 5.97 18.69
C TYR A 113 -7.57 7.47 18.44
N THR A 114 -8.69 8.13 18.71
CA THR A 114 -8.77 9.55 18.88
C THR A 114 -7.76 9.84 19.99
N LEU A 115 -6.56 10.28 19.61
CA LEU A 115 -5.66 10.93 20.53
C LEU A 115 -6.29 12.28 20.84
N THR A 116 -7.32 12.24 21.68
CA THR A 116 -7.89 13.41 22.32
C THR A 116 -6.74 14.04 23.11
N PRO A 117 -6.39 15.32 22.87
CA PRO A 117 -5.46 15.99 23.75
C PRO A 117 -6.04 15.95 25.16
N ALA A 118 -5.20 15.65 26.15
CA ALA A 118 -5.55 15.66 27.56
C ALA A 118 -6.17 17.03 27.92
N LYS A 119 -7.49 17.12 27.83
CA LYS A 119 -8.29 18.23 28.31
C LYS A 119 -9.05 17.67 29.50
N THR A 120 -8.59 18.12 30.67
CA THR A 120 -9.24 18.11 31.97
C THR A 120 -10.68 17.59 31.93
N SER A 121 -10.89 16.43 32.56
CA SER A 121 -12.22 15.91 32.89
C SER A 121 -12.99 16.97 33.67
N VAL A 122 -13.79 17.75 32.97
CA VAL A 122 -14.98 18.35 33.56
C VAL A 122 -16.03 17.28 33.44
N ILE A 123 -16.40 16.69 34.57
CA ILE A 123 -17.51 15.78 34.73
C ILE A 123 -18.80 16.62 34.59
N PRO A 124 -19.68 16.36 33.61
CA PRO A 124 -21.10 16.61 33.79
C PRO A 124 -21.70 15.31 34.31
N SER A 125 -22.07 15.37 35.57
CA SER A 125 -22.87 14.38 36.26
C SER A 125 -24.24 14.34 35.59
N ASP A 126 -24.49 13.37 34.71
CA ASP A 126 -25.86 12.95 34.40
C ASP A 126 -25.93 11.43 34.39
N THR A 127 -26.14 10.95 35.61
CA THR A 127 -26.64 9.62 35.92
C THR A 127 -28.01 9.45 35.28
N SER A 128 -28.05 8.76 34.14
CA SER A 128 -29.21 7.93 33.79
C SER A 128 -28.69 6.61 33.26
N SER A 129 -28.74 5.61 34.15
CA SER A 129 -28.61 4.20 33.82
C SER A 129 -29.71 3.82 32.82
N ILE A 130 -29.40 3.90 31.53
CA ILE A 130 -30.24 3.31 30.50
C ILE A 130 -30.01 1.80 30.58
N GLU A 131 -30.85 1.11 31.34
CA GLU A 131 -30.93 -0.34 31.25
C GLU A 131 -31.18 -0.73 29.78
N PRO A 132 -30.41 -1.67 29.21
CA PRO A 132 -30.67 -2.14 27.85
C PRO A 132 -32.09 -2.70 27.79
N THR A 133 -32.87 -2.22 26.83
CA THR A 133 -34.27 -2.65 26.68
C THR A 133 -34.33 -4.16 26.43
N LYS A 134 -35.41 -4.81 26.90
CA LYS A 134 -35.60 -6.28 26.80
C LYS A 134 -35.35 -6.84 25.40
N GLU A 135 -35.72 -6.10 24.36
CA GLU A 135 -35.52 -6.50 22.97
C GLU A 135 -34.05 -6.39 22.52
N GLN A 136 -33.31 -5.38 22.99
CA GLN A 136 -31.87 -5.28 22.75
C GLN A 136 -31.12 -6.45 23.41
N TRP A 137 -31.55 -6.87 24.61
CA TRP A 137 -30.95 -8.02 25.29
C TRP A 137 -31.18 -9.33 24.51
N LYS A 138 -32.38 -9.56 24.00
CA LYS A 138 -32.68 -10.75 23.17
C LYS A 138 -31.80 -10.81 21.93
N GLN A 139 -31.69 -9.68 21.22
CA GLN A 139 -30.88 -9.60 20.00
C GLN A 139 -29.41 -9.92 20.26
N GLN A 140 -28.86 -9.44 21.38
CA GLN A 140 -27.49 -9.75 21.78
C GLN A 140 -27.29 -11.25 22.07
N GLN A 141 -28.24 -11.89 22.76
CA GLN A 141 -28.18 -13.33 23.05
C GLN A 141 -28.27 -14.18 21.77
N LEU A 142 -29.12 -13.78 20.82
CA LEU A 142 -29.22 -14.41 19.50
C LEU A 142 -27.90 -14.34 18.73
N GLN A 143 -27.22 -13.19 18.77
CA GLN A 143 -25.93 -13.00 18.10
C GLN A 143 -24.84 -13.89 18.70
N ASN A 144 -24.77 -13.98 20.03
CA ASN A 144 -23.83 -14.86 20.72
C ASN A 144 -24.09 -16.34 20.38
N LEU A 145 -25.36 -16.74 20.29
CA LEU A 145 -25.74 -18.11 19.92
C LEU A 145 -25.35 -18.46 18.49
N MET A 146 -25.41 -17.49 17.56
CA MET A 146 -24.96 -17.68 16.17
C MET A 146 -23.44 -17.83 16.04
N GLN A 147 -22.68 -17.27 16.99
CA GLN A 147 -21.22 -17.28 16.96
C GLN A 147 -20.62 -18.55 17.58
N ASP A 148 -21.43 -19.34 18.28
CA ASP A 148 -21.03 -20.64 18.81
C ASP A 148 -21.08 -21.72 17.71
N SER A 149 -19.95 -21.92 17.04
CA SER A 149 -19.78 -22.92 15.97
C SER A 149 -19.75 -24.36 16.46
N SER A 150 -19.82 -24.61 17.78
CA SER A 150 -19.76 -25.95 18.37
C SER A 150 -21.12 -26.60 18.56
N LEU A 151 -22.21 -25.85 18.38
CA LEU A 151 -23.58 -26.32 18.60
C LEU A 151 -24.14 -27.06 17.39
N GLY A 152 -24.71 -28.24 17.63
CA GLY A 152 -25.53 -28.94 16.64
C GLY A 152 -26.84 -28.18 16.35
N TYR A 153 -27.40 -28.39 15.16
CA TYR A 153 -28.59 -27.66 14.67
C TYR A 153 -29.81 -27.75 15.60
N GLU A 154 -30.09 -28.93 16.17
CA GLU A 154 -31.24 -29.09 17.09
C GLU A 154 -31.07 -28.29 18.39
N GLU A 155 -29.87 -28.29 18.94
CA GLU A 155 -29.53 -27.56 20.17
C GLU A 155 -29.57 -26.05 19.92
N TYR A 156 -29.10 -25.59 18.76
CA TYR A 156 -29.23 -24.21 18.31
C TYR A 156 -30.70 -23.76 18.22
N MET A 157 -31.56 -24.57 17.60
CA MET A 157 -32.98 -24.24 17.44
C MET A 157 -33.72 -24.17 18.79
N LYS A 158 -33.42 -25.09 19.71
CA LYS A 158 -33.97 -25.10 21.06
C LYS A 158 -33.60 -23.84 21.84
N ARG A 159 -32.32 -23.44 21.81
CA ARG A 159 -31.81 -22.24 22.49
C ARG A 159 -32.36 -20.95 21.87
N ARG A 160 -32.45 -20.90 20.54
CA ARG A 160 -33.07 -19.78 19.82
C ARG A 160 -34.54 -19.59 20.22
N ALA A 161 -35.31 -20.68 20.30
CA ALA A 161 -36.70 -20.63 20.73
C ALA A 161 -36.84 -20.15 22.19
N ALA A 162 -35.94 -20.60 23.08
CA ALA A 162 -35.93 -20.16 24.48
C ALA A 162 -35.64 -18.66 24.64
N ILE A 163 -34.71 -18.09 23.84
CA ILE A 163 -34.40 -16.65 23.87
C ILE A 163 -35.59 -15.81 23.39
N LEU A 164 -36.32 -16.28 22.37
CA LEU A 164 -37.49 -15.57 21.83
C LEU A 164 -38.71 -15.64 22.76
N ALA A 165 -38.80 -16.68 23.59
CA ALA A 165 -39.91 -16.88 24.54
C ALA A 165 -39.78 -16.04 25.83
N GLN A 166 -38.62 -15.43 26.09
CA GLN A 166 -38.37 -14.61 27.29
C GLN A 166 -38.96 -13.21 27.17
#